data_AF-A0AA88RJB8-F1
#
_entry.id   AF-A0AA88RJB8-F1
#
_cell.length_a   1.000
_cell.length_b   1.000
_cell.length_c   1.000
_cell.angle_alpha   90.00
_cell.angle_beta   90.00
_cell.angle_gamma   90.00
#
_symmetry.space_group_name_H-M   'P 1'
#
loop_
_entity.id
_entity.type
_entity.pdbx_description
1 polymer ?
#
loop_
_entity_poly.entity_id
_entity_poly.type
_entity_poly.pdbx_seq_one_letter_code
_entity_poly.pdbx_strand_id
1 'polypeptide(L)'
;MVGNAVVQVSTCPTLLSSHTVNPNPRGGFSSHLPSLLSRPRKKLLRVRATSQDTQNSQQPTSSSEQKNPLALVLDIPRNIWRNTLRPLSDFGFGRRSIWEGGVGLFVVSGAVLLALSLVWLKGFQLRSKFRKYLAVFEFSQACGICTGTPVRIRGVTVGNVIRVDPSLRNIEAVVEVEDDKIIIPRNSLIEVNQSGLLMETMIDITPRDPIPMPSVGPLDSRCVKEGLILCDRQKIKGYQGVSLDALVGIFTRLGREVEEIGITNAYSLAERASSVIEEARPLLTKV
;
A
#
# COMPACT_ATOMS: atom_id res chain seq x y z
N MET A 1 -6.69 53.61 -35.40
CA MET A 1 -5.26 53.39 -35.11
C MET A 1 -5.22 52.46 -33.90
N VAL A 2 -5.16 51.12 -34.02
CA VAL A 2 -4.37 50.25 -34.92
C VAL A 2 -2.87 50.56 -34.79
N GLY A 3 -2.14 49.59 -34.23
CA GLY A 3 -0.70 49.65 -33.97
C GLY A 3 -0.24 48.32 -33.36
N ASN A 4 -0.16 47.26 -34.17
CA ASN A 4 0.35 45.96 -33.76
C ASN A 4 1.88 46.00 -33.59
N ALA A 5 2.41 45.23 -32.64
CA ALA A 5 3.81 44.83 -32.60
C ALA A 5 3.91 43.31 -32.81
N VAL A 6 4.66 42.89 -33.83
CA VAL A 6 4.90 41.49 -34.19
C VAL A 6 6.35 41.15 -33.82
N VAL A 7 6.55 40.02 -33.15
CA VAL A 7 7.88 39.37 -33.03
C VAL A 7 7.74 37.91 -33.42
N GLN A 8 8.61 37.47 -34.33
CA GLN A 8 8.56 36.13 -34.92
C GLN A 8 9.24 35.09 -34.02
N VAL A 9 8.77 33.84 -34.08
CA VAL A 9 9.49 32.65 -33.61
C VAL A 9 9.64 31.70 -34.79
N SER A 10 10.87 31.27 -35.07
CA SER A 10 11.23 30.50 -36.26
C SER A 10 11.25 28.99 -36.00
N THR A 11 10.61 28.24 -36.88
CA THR A 11 10.69 26.77 -36.97
C THR A 11 11.81 26.33 -37.90
N CYS A 12 12.58 25.29 -37.53
CA CYS A 12 12.90 24.12 -38.37
C CYS A 12 13.85 23.10 -37.65
N PRO A 13 13.98 21.85 -38.15
CA PRO A 13 14.42 20.69 -37.35
C PRO A 13 15.85 20.18 -37.62
N THR A 14 16.31 19.22 -36.82
CA THR A 14 17.58 18.48 -37.04
C THR A 14 17.41 16.97 -36.89
N LEU A 15 18.19 16.20 -37.67
CA LEU A 15 18.13 14.74 -37.86
C LEU A 15 19.19 13.98 -37.02
N LEU A 16 19.07 12.62 -37.02
CA LEU A 16 20.12 11.61 -36.75
C LEU A 16 20.64 11.52 -35.28
N SER A 17 20.94 10.36 -34.69
CA SER A 17 21.44 9.09 -35.25
C SER A 17 21.25 7.91 -34.26
N SER A 18 21.36 6.68 -34.76
CA SER A 18 21.28 5.43 -33.97
C SER A 18 22.67 4.86 -33.63
N HIS A 19 22.88 4.43 -32.38
CA HIS A 19 24.10 3.71 -31.97
C HIS A 19 23.86 2.20 -31.80
N THR A 20 24.45 1.40 -32.68
CA THR A 20 24.59 -0.05 -32.56
C THR A 20 25.89 -0.40 -31.84
N VAL A 21 25.85 -1.31 -30.86
CA VAL A 21 27.03 -1.86 -30.18
C VAL A 21 27.50 -3.14 -30.88
N ASN A 22 28.82 -3.27 -31.07
CA ASN A 22 29.45 -4.37 -31.79
C ASN A 22 30.79 -4.74 -31.12
N PRO A 23 31.05 -6.01 -30.73
CA PRO A 23 32.35 -6.45 -30.23
C PRO A 23 33.15 -7.26 -31.28
N ASN A 24 34.48 -7.06 -31.32
CA ASN A 24 35.44 -7.69 -32.26
C ASN A 24 36.40 -8.65 -31.50
N PRO A 25 37.32 -9.43 -32.13
CA PRO A 25 37.53 -10.85 -31.75
C PRO A 25 39.01 -11.30 -31.58
N ARG A 26 39.24 -12.64 -31.57
CA ARG A 26 40.52 -13.41 -31.53
C ARG A 26 41.14 -13.54 -30.11
N GLY A 27 41.70 -14.68 -29.65
CA GLY A 27 41.88 -16.06 -30.18
C GLY A 27 43.26 -16.63 -29.76
N GLY A 28 43.52 -17.93 -29.50
CA GLY A 28 42.74 -19.19 -29.52
C GLY A 28 43.65 -20.42 -29.16
N PHE A 29 43.22 -21.67 -29.45
CA PHE A 29 43.95 -22.97 -29.29
C PHE A 29 44.22 -23.47 -27.84
N SER A 30 44.27 -24.79 -27.51
CA SER A 30 44.05 -26.06 -28.25
C SER A 30 43.59 -27.22 -27.33
N SER A 31 42.88 -28.20 -27.92
CA SER A 31 42.80 -29.65 -27.60
C SER A 31 43.09 -30.22 -26.19
N HIS A 32 42.20 -31.08 -25.66
CA HIS A 32 42.47 -32.51 -25.43
C HIS A 32 41.18 -33.33 -25.21
N LEU A 33 41.17 -34.58 -25.69
CA LEU A 33 40.11 -35.59 -25.53
C LEU A 33 40.55 -36.62 -24.45
N PRO A 34 39.62 -37.38 -23.86
CA PRO A 34 39.53 -38.78 -24.31
C PRO A 34 38.10 -39.35 -24.43
N SER A 35 37.99 -40.35 -25.30
CA SER A 35 36.82 -41.20 -25.54
C SER A 35 36.70 -42.35 -24.51
N LEU A 36 35.56 -43.07 -24.46
CA LEU A 36 35.44 -44.50 -24.85
C LEU A 36 34.05 -45.14 -24.57
N LEU A 37 33.64 -46.04 -25.48
CA LEU A 37 32.67 -47.17 -25.37
C LEU A 37 31.19 -46.94 -24.93
N SER A 38 30.32 -47.97 -25.07
CA SER A 38 29.55 -48.28 -26.30
C SER A 38 28.50 -49.40 -26.10
N ARG A 39 27.32 -49.29 -26.76
CA ARG A 39 26.32 -50.36 -27.04
C ARG A 39 25.59 -51.00 -25.81
N PRO A 40 24.52 -51.83 -26.00
CA PRO A 40 23.87 -52.27 -27.24
C PRO A 40 22.35 -52.03 -27.37
N ARG A 41 21.87 -52.21 -28.61
CA ARG A 41 20.48 -52.13 -29.10
C ARG A 41 19.79 -53.50 -28.96
N LYS A 42 18.67 -53.61 -28.25
CA LYS A 42 17.87 -54.86 -28.19
C LYS A 42 16.79 -54.88 -29.28
N LYS A 43 16.90 -55.80 -30.24
CA LYS A 43 15.75 -56.34 -31.00
C LYS A 43 14.96 -57.27 -30.07
N LEU A 44 13.65 -57.37 -30.24
CA LEU A 44 12.89 -58.55 -29.78
C LEU A 44 11.99 -59.07 -30.91
N LEU A 45 11.86 -60.39 -31.00
CA LEU A 45 11.26 -61.09 -32.13
C LEU A 45 9.73 -61.08 -32.06
N ARG A 46 9.09 -61.05 -33.23
CA ARG A 46 7.70 -61.50 -33.41
C ARG A 46 7.71 -63.02 -33.45
N VAL A 47 7.28 -63.67 -32.37
CA VAL A 47 6.98 -65.11 -32.37
C VAL A 47 5.54 -65.30 -32.86
N ARG A 48 5.37 -66.18 -33.85
CA ARG A 48 4.06 -66.67 -34.30
C ARG A 48 3.98 -68.14 -33.87
N ALA A 49 3.01 -68.46 -33.02
CA ALA A 49 2.65 -69.84 -32.72
C ALA A 49 1.32 -70.16 -33.41
N THR A 50 1.23 -71.34 -34.01
CA THR A 50 0.05 -71.89 -34.67
C THR A 50 -0.21 -73.28 -34.10
N SER A 51 -1.41 -73.52 -33.57
CA SER A 51 -1.92 -74.87 -33.30
C SER A 51 -3.44 -74.88 -33.27
N GLN A 52 -4.02 -75.36 -34.36
CA GLN A 52 -5.25 -76.17 -34.39
C GLN A 52 -5.01 -77.49 -33.62
N ASP A 53 -5.99 -78.28 -33.17
CA ASP A 53 -7.47 -78.16 -33.14
C ASP A 53 -8.04 -79.16 -32.09
N THR A 54 -9.36 -79.13 -31.88
CA THR A 54 -10.25 -80.26 -31.47
C THR A 54 -10.75 -80.33 -30.01
N GLN A 55 -12.09 -80.26 -29.90
CA GLN A 55 -13.10 -80.89 -28.99
C GLN A 55 -12.60 -81.65 -27.72
N ASN A 56 -13.31 -81.69 -26.57
CA ASN A 56 -14.77 -81.80 -26.42
C ASN A 56 -15.27 -81.49 -24.97
N SER A 57 -16.58 -81.26 -24.82
CA SER A 57 -17.43 -81.48 -23.62
C SER A 57 -17.23 -80.75 -22.25
N GLN A 58 -18.36 -80.17 -21.81
CA GLN A 58 -18.89 -80.08 -20.43
C GLN A 58 -18.34 -79.06 -19.40
N GLN A 59 -19.30 -78.26 -18.91
CA GLN A 59 -19.36 -77.34 -17.75
C GLN A 59 -19.57 -78.15 -16.43
N PRO A 60 -19.37 -77.63 -15.18
CA PRO A 60 -19.02 -76.27 -14.72
C PRO A 60 -17.78 -76.17 -13.79
N THR A 61 -17.32 -74.95 -13.47
CA THR A 61 -17.30 -74.35 -12.11
C THR A 61 -16.50 -73.04 -12.02
N SER A 62 -16.74 -72.29 -10.94
CA SER A 62 -16.17 -70.98 -10.58
C SER A 62 -14.65 -70.92 -10.46
N SER A 63 -14.04 -69.81 -10.91
CA SER A 63 -12.97 -69.13 -10.15
C SER A 63 -12.83 -67.65 -10.56
N SER A 64 -12.30 -66.83 -9.66
CA SER A 64 -12.31 -65.38 -9.71
C SER A 64 -11.20 -64.78 -10.59
N GLU A 65 -11.57 -64.00 -11.61
CA GLU A 65 -10.62 -63.13 -12.31
C GLU A 65 -10.32 -61.86 -11.48
N GLN A 66 -9.12 -61.79 -10.93
CA GLN A 66 -8.62 -60.66 -10.14
C GLN A 66 -8.30 -59.45 -11.04
N LYS A 67 -9.33 -58.68 -11.41
CA LYS A 67 -9.17 -57.47 -12.25
C LYS A 67 -8.60 -56.32 -11.41
N ASN A 68 -7.41 -55.86 -11.81
CA ASN A 68 -6.68 -54.79 -11.12
C ASN A 68 -7.55 -53.51 -11.00
N PRO A 69 -7.84 -53.01 -9.79
CA PRO A 69 -8.77 -51.88 -9.60
C PRO A 69 -8.24 -50.57 -10.20
N LEU A 70 -6.92 -50.44 -10.33
CA LEU A 70 -6.27 -49.29 -10.97
C LEU A 70 -6.42 -49.27 -12.50
N ALA A 71 -6.73 -50.41 -13.13
CA ALA A 71 -6.99 -50.45 -14.58
C ALA A 71 -8.31 -49.73 -14.91
N LEU A 72 -9.37 -49.94 -14.11
CA LEU A 72 -10.64 -49.22 -14.31
C LEU A 72 -10.44 -47.69 -14.23
N VAL A 73 -9.72 -47.20 -13.22
CA VAL A 73 -9.49 -45.75 -13.03
C VAL A 73 -8.71 -45.12 -14.19
N LEU A 74 -7.81 -45.88 -14.84
CA LEU A 74 -7.01 -45.41 -15.98
C LEU A 74 -7.68 -45.60 -17.35
N ASP A 75 -8.61 -46.54 -17.51
CA ASP A 75 -9.35 -46.76 -18.77
C ASP A 75 -10.59 -45.87 -18.92
N ILE A 76 -11.21 -45.46 -17.81
CA ILE A 76 -12.33 -44.49 -17.80
C ILE A 76 -12.00 -43.20 -18.59
N PRO A 77 -10.89 -42.47 -18.34
CA PRO A 77 -10.57 -41.27 -19.13
C PRO A 77 -10.33 -41.60 -20.60
N ARG A 78 -9.75 -42.75 -20.93
CA ARG A 78 -9.35 -43.11 -22.31
C ARG A 78 -10.54 -43.39 -23.23
N ASN A 79 -11.57 -44.07 -22.75
CA ASN A 79 -12.74 -44.40 -23.56
C ASN A 79 -13.70 -43.21 -23.69
N ILE A 80 -13.83 -42.38 -22.65
CA ILE A 80 -14.59 -41.11 -22.72
C ILE A 80 -13.93 -40.18 -23.76
N TRP A 81 -12.62 -39.95 -23.67
CA TRP A 81 -11.91 -39.05 -24.60
C TRP A 81 -12.02 -39.49 -26.07
N ARG A 82 -12.08 -40.79 -26.35
CA ARG A 82 -12.32 -41.32 -27.71
C ARG A 82 -13.71 -41.04 -28.23
N ASN A 83 -14.75 -41.14 -27.40
CA ASN A 83 -16.12 -40.89 -27.85
C ASN A 83 -16.40 -39.39 -28.01
N THR A 84 -15.90 -38.56 -27.09
CA THR A 84 -16.10 -37.09 -27.14
C THR A 84 -15.29 -36.40 -28.26
N LEU A 85 -14.15 -36.97 -28.70
CA LEU A 85 -13.34 -36.38 -29.78
C LEU A 85 -13.69 -36.85 -31.20
N ARG A 86 -14.44 -37.95 -31.38
CA ARG A 86 -14.89 -38.41 -32.72
C ARG A 86 -15.60 -37.32 -33.54
N PRO A 87 -16.60 -36.57 -33.01
CA PRO A 87 -17.25 -35.50 -33.79
C PRO A 87 -16.34 -34.28 -34.03
N LEU A 88 -15.22 -34.15 -33.30
CA LEU A 88 -14.25 -33.07 -33.50
C LEU A 88 -13.17 -33.43 -34.53
N SER A 89 -12.91 -34.72 -34.79
CA SER A 89 -12.00 -35.16 -35.85
C SER A 89 -12.56 -35.00 -37.26
N ASP A 90 -13.88 -34.91 -37.44
CA ASP A 90 -14.51 -34.71 -38.75
C ASP A 90 -14.25 -33.31 -39.34
N PHE A 91 -13.80 -32.35 -38.51
CA PHE A 91 -13.35 -31.02 -38.94
C PHE A 91 -11.90 -31.00 -39.48
N GLY A 92 -11.31 -32.16 -39.79
CA GLY A 92 -9.98 -32.26 -40.42
C GLY A 92 -8.78 -32.10 -39.47
N PHE A 93 -9.00 -31.95 -38.17
CA PHE A 93 -7.95 -31.78 -37.18
C PHE A 93 -7.26 -33.11 -36.82
N GLY A 94 -6.04 -33.30 -37.33
CA GLY A 94 -5.22 -34.48 -37.04
C GLY A 94 -4.80 -34.60 -35.57
N ARG A 95 -4.43 -35.81 -35.12
CA ARG A 95 -4.10 -36.07 -33.69
C ARG A 95 -2.98 -35.19 -33.09
N ARG A 96 -2.13 -34.58 -33.92
CA ARG A 96 -1.09 -33.63 -33.48
C ARG A 96 -1.67 -32.22 -33.24
N SER A 97 -2.56 -31.74 -34.12
CA SER A 97 -3.17 -30.42 -33.99
C SER A 97 -4.08 -30.29 -32.76
N ILE A 98 -4.66 -31.40 -32.27
CA ILE A 98 -5.41 -31.42 -31.00
C ILE A 98 -4.48 -31.11 -29.81
N TRP A 99 -3.23 -31.60 -29.83
CA TRP A 99 -2.24 -31.29 -28.81
C TRP A 99 -1.73 -29.85 -28.92
N GLU A 100 -1.45 -29.39 -30.14
CA GLU A 100 -0.99 -28.02 -30.41
C GLU A 100 -2.05 -26.98 -30.01
N GLY A 101 -3.33 -27.21 -30.36
CA GLY A 101 -4.46 -26.38 -29.93
C GLY A 101 -4.73 -26.43 -28.42
N GLY A 102 -4.52 -27.59 -27.79
CA GLY A 102 -4.65 -27.75 -26.34
C GLY A 102 -3.64 -26.91 -25.55
N VAL A 103 -2.38 -26.85 -26.00
CA VAL A 103 -1.35 -25.98 -25.40
C VAL A 103 -1.70 -24.50 -25.61
N GLY A 104 -2.18 -24.12 -26.80
CA GLY A 104 -2.65 -22.75 -27.07
C GLY A 104 -3.78 -22.33 -26.13
N LEU A 105 -4.81 -23.17 -25.97
CA LEU A 105 -5.93 -22.91 -25.07
C LEU A 105 -5.48 -22.84 -23.60
N PHE A 106 -4.53 -23.69 -23.18
CA PHE A 106 -3.97 -23.64 -21.83
C PHE A 106 -3.24 -22.31 -21.55
N VAL A 107 -2.41 -21.84 -22.49
CA VAL A 107 -1.70 -20.56 -22.37
C VAL A 107 -2.68 -19.38 -22.32
N VAL A 108 -3.68 -19.36 -23.21
CA VAL A 108 -4.72 -18.31 -23.24
C VAL A 108 -5.55 -18.32 -21.95
N SER A 109 -5.99 -19.50 -21.48
CA SER A 109 -6.75 -19.64 -20.24
C SER A 109 -5.94 -19.19 -19.01
N GLY A 110 -4.67 -19.60 -18.94
CA GLY A 110 -3.74 -19.16 -17.89
C GLY A 110 -3.52 -17.65 -17.89
N ALA A 111 -3.37 -17.03 -19.06
CA ALA A 111 -3.24 -15.59 -19.19
C ALA A 111 -4.51 -14.84 -18.74
N VAL A 112 -5.71 -15.34 -19.08
CA VAL A 112 -6.99 -14.76 -18.64
C VAL A 112 -7.16 -14.88 -17.12
N LEU A 113 -6.90 -16.05 -16.53
CA LEU A 113 -6.97 -16.25 -15.08
C LEU A 113 -5.97 -15.35 -14.32
N LEU A 114 -4.75 -15.20 -14.85
CA LEU A 114 -3.74 -14.31 -14.27
C LEU A 114 -4.16 -12.85 -14.37
N ALA A 115 -4.71 -12.40 -15.50
CA ALA A 115 -5.23 -11.05 -15.67
C ALA A 115 -6.38 -10.75 -14.69
N LEU A 116 -7.35 -11.67 -14.55
CA LEU A 116 -8.45 -11.54 -13.58
C LEU A 116 -7.94 -11.47 -12.14
N SER A 117 -6.96 -12.30 -11.77
CA SER A 117 -6.32 -12.29 -10.45
C SER A 117 -5.62 -10.94 -10.16
N LEU A 118 -4.88 -10.40 -11.13
CA LEU A 118 -4.23 -9.09 -11.00
C LEU A 118 -5.24 -7.94 -10.88
N VAL A 119 -6.35 -7.98 -11.62
CA VAL A 119 -7.43 -7.00 -11.51
C VAL A 119 -8.11 -7.10 -10.14
N TRP A 120 -8.37 -8.30 -9.64
CA TRP A 120 -8.99 -8.52 -8.32
C TRP A 120 -8.09 -8.05 -7.18
N LEU A 121 -6.79 -8.37 -7.22
CA LEU A 121 -5.80 -7.92 -6.24
C LEU A 121 -5.65 -6.39 -6.24
N LYS A 122 -5.60 -5.76 -7.42
CA LYS A 122 -5.63 -4.28 -7.50
C LYS A 122 -6.93 -3.71 -6.96
N GLY A 123 -8.09 -4.31 -7.28
CA GLY A 123 -9.39 -3.88 -6.78
C GLY A 123 -9.50 -3.89 -5.25
N PHE A 124 -8.94 -4.91 -4.60
CA PHE A 124 -8.88 -4.99 -3.13
C PHE A 124 -8.01 -3.88 -2.52
N GLN A 125 -6.80 -3.66 -3.05
CA GLN A 125 -5.91 -2.58 -2.58
C GLN A 125 -6.51 -1.19 -2.83
N LEU A 126 -7.16 -0.98 -3.98
CA LEU A 126 -7.87 0.27 -4.29
C LEU A 126 -9.03 0.51 -3.32
N ARG A 127 -9.83 -0.52 -3.00
CA ARG A 127 -10.96 -0.40 -2.05
C ARG A 127 -10.53 0.11 -0.68
N SER A 128 -9.35 -0.30 -0.21
CA SER A 128 -8.76 0.24 1.03
C SER A 128 -8.41 1.73 0.87
N LYS A 129 -7.72 2.11 -0.20
CA LYS A 129 -7.35 3.51 -0.48
C LYS A 129 -8.53 4.46 -0.72
N PHE A 130 -9.70 3.95 -1.08
CA PHE A 130 -10.92 4.75 -1.27
C PHE A 130 -11.73 5.00 0.03
N ARG A 131 -11.26 4.54 1.18
CA ARG A 131 -11.93 4.72 2.49
C ARG A 131 -11.41 5.93 3.28
N LYS A 132 -10.67 6.82 2.63
CA LYS A 132 -10.14 8.04 3.23
C LYS A 132 -11.19 9.16 3.32
N TYR A 133 -11.04 10.03 4.30
CA TYR A 133 -11.81 11.28 4.39
C TYR A 133 -10.90 12.46 4.73
N LEU A 134 -11.39 13.67 4.45
CA LEU A 134 -10.69 14.90 4.74
C LEU A 134 -11.21 15.52 6.04
N ALA A 135 -10.28 16.04 6.85
CA ALA A 135 -10.56 16.88 8.00
C ALA A 135 -9.88 18.24 7.80
N VAL A 136 -10.46 19.32 8.34
CA VAL A 136 -9.85 20.65 8.26
C VAL A 136 -9.64 21.19 9.67
N PHE A 137 -8.38 21.43 10.02
CA PHE A 137 -7.99 21.94 11.33
C PHE A 137 -7.62 23.42 11.22
N GLU A 138 -8.34 24.26 11.96
CA GLU A 138 -8.16 25.71 11.99
C GLU A 138 -7.27 26.10 13.18
N PHE A 139 -6.05 26.59 12.91
CA PHE A 139 -5.08 27.03 13.92
C PHE A 139 -4.87 28.54 13.86
N SER A 140 -4.56 29.19 14.99
CA SER A 140 -4.12 30.59 15.02
C SER A 140 -2.64 30.77 14.67
N GLN A 141 -1.81 29.75 14.90
CA GLN A 141 -0.38 29.75 14.60
C GLN A 141 0.03 28.41 13.98
N ALA A 142 0.91 28.46 12.98
CA ALA A 142 1.24 27.28 12.17
C ALA A 142 2.31 26.35 12.78
N CYS A 143 3.19 26.84 13.68
CA CYS A 143 4.22 26.04 14.38
C CYS A 143 5.02 25.06 13.47
N GLY A 144 5.29 25.44 12.21
CA GLY A 144 5.98 24.60 11.23
C GLY A 144 5.13 23.55 10.49
N ILE A 145 3.80 23.56 10.59
CA ILE A 145 2.93 22.63 9.83
C ILE A 145 3.22 22.75 8.33
N CYS A 146 3.53 21.62 7.71
CA CYS A 146 3.81 21.50 6.28
C CYS A 146 2.98 20.36 5.67
N THR A 147 2.97 20.27 4.34
CA THR A 147 2.46 19.08 3.65
C THR A 147 3.30 17.86 4.04
N GLY A 148 2.66 16.79 4.49
CA GLY A 148 3.30 15.61 5.05
C GLY A 148 3.46 15.62 6.58
N THR A 149 3.08 16.70 7.28
CA THR A 149 3.02 16.69 8.76
C THR A 149 2.11 15.55 9.25
N PRO A 150 2.60 14.65 10.11
CA PRO A 150 1.82 13.50 10.58
C PRO A 150 0.75 13.95 11.58
N VAL A 151 -0.40 13.30 11.47
CA VAL A 151 -1.54 13.50 12.38
C VAL A 151 -1.73 12.23 13.20
N ARG A 152 -1.82 12.37 14.52
CA ARG A 152 -1.82 11.27 15.47
C ARG A 152 -3.01 11.35 16.40
N ILE A 153 -3.64 10.22 16.73
CA ILE A 153 -4.59 10.10 17.83
C ILE A 153 -3.90 9.35 18.96
N ARG A 154 -3.78 9.98 20.14
CA ARG A 154 -3.13 9.38 21.33
C ARG A 154 -1.77 8.73 21.01
N GLY A 155 -0.97 9.37 20.16
CA GLY A 155 0.37 8.92 19.76
C GLY A 155 0.44 7.95 18.57
N VAL A 156 -0.67 7.44 18.04
CA VAL A 156 -0.71 6.58 16.84
C VAL A 156 -1.00 7.43 15.60
N THR A 157 -0.18 7.32 14.55
CA THR A 157 -0.42 8.02 13.27
C THR A 157 -1.68 7.50 12.58
N VAL A 158 -2.53 8.43 12.13
CA VAL A 158 -3.85 8.15 11.52
C VAL A 158 -4.05 8.81 10.16
N GLY A 159 -3.16 9.72 9.78
CA GLY A 159 -3.33 10.58 8.63
C GLY A 159 -2.18 11.57 8.50
N ASN A 160 -2.21 12.37 7.44
CA ASN A 160 -1.18 13.37 7.13
C ASN A 160 -1.82 14.65 6.60
N VAL A 161 -1.17 15.79 6.83
CA VAL A 161 -1.56 17.07 6.21
C VAL A 161 -1.28 17.02 4.71
N ILE A 162 -2.30 17.16 3.87
CA ILE A 162 -2.15 17.18 2.40
C ILE A 162 -2.00 18.60 1.83
N ARG A 163 -2.46 19.62 2.56
CA ARG A 163 -2.47 21.02 2.10
C ARG A 163 -2.59 21.96 3.30
N VAL A 164 -1.98 23.13 3.22
CA VAL A 164 -2.04 24.18 4.25
C VAL A 164 -2.43 25.49 3.58
N ASP A 165 -3.54 26.08 4.00
CA ASP A 165 -4.03 27.37 3.51
C ASP A 165 -3.80 28.46 4.56
N PRO A 166 -2.81 29.35 4.40
CA PRO A 166 -2.65 30.50 5.26
C PRO A 166 -3.73 31.55 4.96
N SER A 167 -4.46 31.99 5.98
CA SER A 167 -5.34 33.17 5.91
C SER A 167 -4.88 34.24 6.92
N LEU A 168 -5.37 35.48 6.77
CA LEU A 168 -4.92 36.64 7.57
C LEU A 168 -5.13 36.52 9.09
N ARG A 169 -6.01 35.63 9.54
CA ARG A 169 -6.32 35.43 10.97
C ARG A 169 -5.94 34.03 11.46
N ASN A 170 -6.19 33.02 10.64
CA ASN A 170 -6.08 31.60 10.97
C ASN A 170 -5.43 30.85 9.80
N ILE A 171 -4.86 29.68 10.07
CA ILE A 171 -4.33 28.75 9.07
C ILE A 171 -5.25 27.53 9.02
N GLU A 172 -5.65 27.10 7.83
CA GLU A 172 -6.44 25.87 7.63
C GLU A 172 -5.54 24.74 7.12
N ALA A 173 -5.24 23.78 8.00
CA ALA A 173 -4.55 22.56 7.63
C ALA A 173 -5.57 21.51 7.17
N VAL A 174 -5.53 21.12 5.88
CA VAL A 174 -6.32 20.02 5.35
C VAL A 174 -5.57 18.72 5.57
N VAL A 175 -6.20 17.83 6.33
CA VAL A 175 -5.70 16.51 6.72
C VAL A 175 -6.45 15.45 5.95
N GLU A 176 -5.71 14.46 5.45
CA GLU A 176 -6.27 13.22 4.92
C GLU A 176 -6.12 12.12 5.99
N VAL A 177 -7.24 11.54 6.42
CA VAL A 177 -7.28 10.41 7.37
C VAL A 177 -7.33 9.10 6.59
N GLU A 178 -6.57 8.09 7.02
CA GLU A 178 -6.28 6.90 6.20
C GLU A 178 -7.43 5.89 6.08
N ASP A 179 -8.34 5.82 7.06
CA ASP A 179 -9.43 4.83 7.13
C ASP A 179 -10.69 5.48 7.75
N ASP A 180 -11.87 5.16 7.21
CA ASP A 180 -13.17 5.66 7.68
C ASP A 180 -13.59 5.05 9.03
N LYS A 181 -12.90 4.00 9.47
CA LYS A 181 -13.00 3.46 10.83
C LYS A 181 -12.28 4.32 11.87
N ILE A 182 -11.39 5.23 11.46
CA ILE A 182 -10.72 6.14 12.39
C ILE A 182 -11.62 7.33 12.63
N ILE A 183 -12.23 7.35 13.81
CA ILE A 183 -13.23 8.35 14.20
C ILE A 183 -12.56 9.43 15.04
N ILE A 184 -12.72 10.69 14.67
CA ILE A 184 -12.29 11.86 15.44
C ILE A 184 -13.53 12.48 16.11
N PRO A 185 -13.69 12.34 17.44
CA PRO A 185 -14.77 13.01 18.19
C PRO A 185 -14.67 14.53 18.12
N ARG A 186 -15.81 15.25 18.05
CA ARG A 186 -15.84 16.71 18.03
C ARG A 186 -15.36 17.38 19.33
N ASN A 187 -15.39 16.67 20.44
CA ASN A 187 -14.86 17.13 21.73
C ASN A 187 -13.36 16.85 21.90
N SER A 188 -12.66 16.37 20.86
CA SER A 188 -11.21 16.18 20.90
C SER A 188 -10.49 17.52 20.99
N LEU A 189 -9.49 17.58 21.86
CA LEU A 189 -8.47 18.63 21.81
C LEU A 189 -7.52 18.31 20.65
N ILE A 190 -7.33 19.27 19.75
CA ILE A 190 -6.39 19.16 18.63
C ILE A 190 -5.28 20.16 18.90
N GLU A 191 -4.05 19.69 19.01
CA GLU A 191 -2.88 20.50 19.31
C GLU A 191 -1.81 20.29 18.24
N VAL A 192 -1.22 21.38 17.76
CA VAL A 192 0.04 21.30 17.03
C VAL A 192 1.18 21.30 18.04
N ASN A 193 1.96 20.23 18.04
CA ASN A 193 3.13 20.05 18.88
C ASN A 193 4.38 20.01 18.01
N GLN A 194 5.46 20.60 18.52
CA GLN A 194 6.79 20.53 17.95
C GLN A 194 7.65 19.74 18.94
N SER A 195 8.25 18.64 18.52
CA SER A 195 8.92 17.70 19.44
C SER A 195 10.04 16.91 18.78
N GLY A 196 10.87 16.29 19.62
CA GLY A 196 12.08 15.57 19.20
C GLY A 196 13.28 16.50 18.94
N LEU A 197 14.46 15.89 18.81
CA LEU A 197 15.73 16.62 18.63
C LEU A 197 15.82 17.36 17.29
N LEU A 198 15.07 16.91 16.28
CA LEU A 198 14.99 17.51 14.94
C LEU A 198 13.83 18.51 14.82
N MET A 199 13.16 18.83 15.93
CA MET A 199 12.11 19.86 16.00
C MET A 199 10.94 19.57 15.03
N GLU A 200 10.51 18.30 15.00
CA GLU A 200 9.48 17.81 14.09
C GLU A 200 8.09 18.31 14.53
N THR A 201 7.36 18.93 13.60
CA THR A 201 5.96 19.32 13.83
C THR A 201 5.02 18.14 13.58
N MET A 202 4.14 17.88 14.55
CA MET A 202 3.09 16.87 14.50
C MET A 202 1.76 17.44 15.03
N ILE A 203 0.64 16.90 14.57
CA ILE A 203 -0.68 17.28 15.08
C ILE A 203 -1.20 16.13 15.93
N ASP A 204 -1.32 16.35 17.24
CA ASP A 204 -1.86 15.38 18.18
C ASP A 204 -3.33 15.67 18.46
N ILE A 205 -4.13 14.60 18.44
CA ILE A 205 -5.55 14.60 18.70
C ILE A 205 -5.79 13.81 19.99
N THR A 206 -6.35 14.49 20.98
CA THR A 206 -6.67 13.93 22.30
C THR A 206 -8.19 13.98 22.52
N PRO A 207 -8.92 12.87 22.27
CA PRO A 207 -10.33 12.77 22.60
C PRO A 207 -10.56 12.96 24.09
N ARG A 208 -11.45 13.91 24.44
CA ARG A 208 -11.88 14.17 25.82
C ARG A 208 -13.04 13.23 26.19
N ASP A 209 -13.18 12.95 27.48
CA ASP A 209 -14.32 12.21 27.99
C ASP A 209 -15.58 13.10 28.10
N PRO A 210 -16.79 12.55 27.89
CA PRO A 210 -17.06 11.19 27.44
C PRO A 210 -16.71 11.01 25.95
N ILE A 211 -16.13 9.85 25.60
CA ILE A 211 -15.89 9.48 24.20
C ILE A 211 -17.26 9.10 23.57
N PRO A 212 -17.74 9.78 22.52
CA PRO A 212 -18.99 9.45 21.88
C PRO A 212 -18.89 8.14 21.09
N MET A 213 -19.97 7.35 21.13
CA MET A 213 -20.16 6.19 20.25
C MET A 213 -21.12 6.58 19.12
N PRO A 214 -20.61 6.95 17.92
CA PRO A 214 -21.47 7.36 16.82
C PRO A 214 -22.20 6.17 16.20
N SER A 215 -23.38 6.43 15.65
CA SER A 215 -24.15 5.44 14.90
C SER A 215 -23.75 5.37 13.42
N VAL A 216 -23.07 6.40 12.89
CA VAL A 216 -22.64 6.46 11.48
C VAL A 216 -21.17 6.86 11.33
N GLY A 217 -20.56 6.47 10.20
CA GLY A 217 -19.16 6.81 9.88
C GLY A 217 -18.98 8.21 9.28
N PRO A 218 -17.74 8.72 9.21
CA PRO A 218 -17.42 10.09 8.78
C PRO A 218 -17.78 10.43 7.32
N LEU A 219 -17.97 9.42 6.45
CA LEU A 219 -18.44 9.59 5.06
C LEU A 219 -19.98 9.43 4.90
N ASP A 220 -20.74 9.05 5.93
CA ASP A 220 -22.20 8.95 5.80
C ASP A 220 -22.83 10.35 5.77
N SER A 221 -23.74 10.56 4.81
CA SER A 221 -24.64 11.72 4.71
C SER A 221 -25.30 12.16 6.04
N ARG A 222 -25.51 11.23 6.98
CA ARG A 222 -26.14 11.46 8.28
C ARG A 222 -25.15 11.93 9.35
N CYS A 223 -23.84 11.82 9.13
CA CYS A 223 -22.81 12.23 10.10
C CYS A 223 -22.98 13.68 10.54
N VAL A 224 -23.28 14.57 9.58
CA VAL A 224 -23.50 16.01 9.83
C VAL A 224 -24.71 16.27 10.74
N LYS A 225 -25.71 15.38 10.74
CA LYS A 225 -26.92 15.47 11.58
C LYS A 225 -26.69 14.95 12.99
N GLU A 226 -25.85 13.93 13.15
CA GLU A 226 -25.47 13.38 14.47
C GLU A 226 -24.52 14.33 15.21
N GLY A 227 -23.56 14.94 14.50
CA GLY A 227 -22.74 16.04 15.04
C GLY A 227 -21.76 15.67 16.16
N LEU A 228 -21.70 14.40 16.56
CA LEU A 228 -20.79 13.88 17.61
C LEU A 228 -19.34 13.76 17.14
N ILE A 229 -19.13 13.57 15.83
CA ILE A 229 -17.82 13.29 15.21
C ILE A 229 -17.51 14.27 14.09
N LEU A 230 -16.25 14.32 13.68
CA LEU A 230 -15.80 15.10 12.55
C LEU A 230 -16.06 14.34 11.23
N CYS A 231 -16.92 14.90 10.37
CA CYS A 231 -17.27 14.31 9.07
C CYS A 231 -16.34 14.80 7.95
N ASP A 232 -16.44 14.20 6.76
CA ASP A 232 -15.67 14.64 5.58
C ASP A 232 -15.78 16.16 5.34
N ARG A 233 -14.61 16.78 5.15
CA ARG A 233 -14.38 18.23 4.90
C ARG A 233 -14.92 19.17 5.97
N GLN A 234 -15.23 18.68 7.17
CA GLN A 234 -15.62 19.56 8.28
C GLN A 234 -14.42 20.26 8.93
N LYS A 235 -14.70 21.45 9.46
CA LYS A 235 -13.75 22.29 10.21
C LYS A 235 -13.88 22.06 11.71
N ILE A 236 -12.74 22.02 12.39
CA ILE A 236 -12.63 22.02 13.85
C ILE A 236 -11.42 22.87 14.26
N LYS A 237 -11.50 23.52 15.42
CA LYS A 237 -10.44 24.39 15.92
C LYS A 237 -9.33 23.56 16.57
N GLY A 238 -8.10 23.84 16.14
CA GLY A 238 -6.88 23.38 16.77
C GLY A 238 -6.21 24.51 17.56
N TYR A 239 -5.36 24.12 18.50
CA TYR A 239 -4.61 25.00 19.38
C TYR A 239 -3.11 24.78 19.21
N GLN A 240 -2.32 25.75 19.65
CA GLN A 240 -0.88 25.59 19.78
C GLN A 240 -0.60 24.85 21.10
N GLY A 241 0.07 23.70 21.00
CA GLY A 241 0.62 22.98 22.15
C GLY A 241 2.05 23.43 22.43
N VAL A 242 2.95 22.47 22.63
CA VAL A 242 4.36 22.75 22.89
C VAL A 242 5.06 23.17 21.59
N SER A 243 5.76 24.31 21.60
CA SER A 243 6.60 24.75 20.48
C SER A 243 7.91 25.38 20.96
N LEU A 244 9.01 25.09 20.28
CA LEU A 244 10.33 25.61 20.66
C LEU A 244 10.43 27.11 20.35
N ASP A 245 9.83 27.56 19.25
CA ASP A 245 9.78 28.97 18.87
C ASP A 245 9.13 29.84 19.97
N ALA A 246 8.06 29.35 20.59
CA ALA A 246 7.42 30.03 21.71
C ALA A 246 8.32 30.05 22.96
N LEU A 247 9.00 28.94 23.27
CA LEU A 247 9.92 28.85 24.41
C LEU A 247 11.11 29.80 24.26
N VAL A 248 11.73 29.83 23.07
CA VAL A 248 12.83 30.75 22.74
C VAL A 248 12.34 32.20 22.74
N GLY A 249 11.12 32.47 22.25
CA GLY A 249 10.48 33.79 22.34
C GLY A 249 10.28 34.27 23.78
N ILE A 250 9.84 33.38 24.68
CA ILE A 250 9.68 33.67 26.11
C ILE A 250 11.05 33.95 26.76
N PHE A 251 12.05 33.08 26.56
CA PHE A 251 13.38 33.28 27.16
C PHE A 251 14.11 34.52 26.64
N THR A 252 14.04 34.81 25.34
CA THR A 252 14.67 36.02 24.77
C THR A 252 13.98 37.30 25.25
N ARG A 253 12.66 37.29 25.44
CA ARG A 253 11.93 38.40 26.05
C ARG A 253 12.32 38.61 27.52
N LEU A 254 12.34 37.54 28.31
CA LEU A 254 12.77 37.60 29.72
C LEU A 254 14.22 38.09 29.85
N GLY A 255 15.13 37.63 28.99
CA GLY A 255 16.52 38.07 28.97
C GLY A 255 16.65 39.57 28.76
N ARG A 256 15.91 40.14 27.79
CA ARG A 256 15.87 41.59 27.53
C ARG A 256 15.28 42.38 28.70
N GLU A 257 14.22 41.88 29.32
CA GLU A 257 13.56 42.53 30.46
C GLU A 257 14.49 42.57 31.69
N VAL A 258 15.26 41.50 31.94
CA VAL A 258 16.31 41.46 32.98
C VAL A 258 17.50 42.36 32.64
N GLU A 259 17.88 42.46 31.37
CA GLU A 259 18.94 43.36 30.89
C GLU A 259 18.54 44.85 31.05
N GLU A 260 17.28 45.20 30.72
CA GLU A 260 16.72 46.55 30.85
C GLU A 260 16.56 47.00 32.31
N ILE A 261 16.06 46.13 33.19
CA ILE A 261 15.98 46.39 34.64
C ILE A 261 17.38 46.49 35.26
N GLY A 262 18.35 45.79 34.67
CA GLY A 262 19.69 45.60 35.22
C GLY A 262 19.73 44.43 36.19
N ILE A 263 20.66 43.50 35.97
CA ILE A 263 20.79 42.23 36.70
C ILE A 263 20.82 42.44 38.23
N THR A 264 21.54 43.46 38.72
CA THR A 264 21.63 43.78 40.15
C THR A 264 20.29 44.21 40.75
N ASN A 265 19.50 45.02 40.03
CA ASN A 265 18.18 45.44 40.47
C ASN A 265 17.22 44.25 40.47
N ALA A 266 17.26 43.40 39.44
CA ALA A 266 16.47 42.17 39.36
C ALA A 266 16.78 41.22 40.54
N TYR A 267 18.05 41.04 40.91
CA TYR A 267 18.43 40.30 42.13
C TYR A 267 17.87 40.95 43.40
N SER A 268 17.98 42.27 43.55
CA SER A 268 17.45 42.97 44.75
C SER A 268 15.91 42.89 44.85
N LEU A 269 15.21 42.85 43.72
CA LEU A 269 13.76 42.63 43.65
C LEU A 269 13.40 41.18 44.04
N ALA A 270 14.17 40.20 43.56
CA ALA A 270 13.99 38.79 43.94
C ALA A 270 14.25 38.56 45.43
N GLU A 271 15.27 39.20 46.01
CA GLU A 271 15.57 39.14 47.45
C GLU A 271 14.43 39.74 48.29
N ARG A 272 13.93 40.93 47.91
CA ARG A 272 12.77 41.57 48.56
C ARG A 272 11.48 40.75 48.42
N ALA A 273 11.26 40.14 47.26
CA ALA A 273 10.11 39.26 47.06
C ALA A 273 10.22 38.00 47.94
N SER A 274 11.40 37.40 48.03
CA SER A 274 11.69 36.26 48.90
C SER A 274 11.42 36.58 50.38
N SER A 275 11.90 37.73 50.88
CA SER A 275 11.66 38.13 52.27
C SER A 275 10.16 38.34 52.58
N VAL A 276 9.40 38.95 51.65
CA VAL A 276 7.94 39.13 51.82
C VAL A 276 7.19 37.79 51.77
N ILE A 277 7.64 36.83 50.94
CA ILE A 277 7.07 35.48 50.89
C ILE A 277 7.30 34.72 52.20
N GLU A 278 8.50 34.80 52.78
CA GLU A 278 8.78 34.19 54.10
C GLU A 278 7.99 34.87 55.23
N GLU A 279 7.84 36.19 55.22
CA GLU A 279 6.98 36.91 56.17
C GLU A 279 5.49 36.51 56.04
N ALA A 280 5.02 36.23 54.81
CA ALA A 280 3.66 35.77 54.52
C ALA A 280 3.43 34.26 54.71
N ARG A 281 4.49 33.45 54.81
CA ARG A 281 4.43 31.98 55.02
C ARG A 281 3.42 31.54 56.12
N PRO A 282 3.38 32.13 57.34
CA PRO A 282 2.42 31.72 58.38
C PRO A 282 0.94 32.07 58.09
N LEU A 283 0.65 32.89 57.08
CA LEU A 283 -0.71 33.15 56.60
C LEU A 283 -1.11 32.13 55.53
N LEU A 284 -0.18 31.74 54.66
CA LEU A 284 -0.39 30.77 53.60
C LEU A 284 -0.57 29.33 54.12
N THR A 285 -0.02 28.98 55.29
CA THR A 285 -0.18 27.65 55.92
C THR A 285 -1.47 27.48 56.72
N LYS A 286 -2.36 28.47 56.72
CA LYS A 286 -3.68 28.43 57.40
C LYS A 286 -4.87 28.25 56.44
N VAL A 287 -4.60 28.07 55.16
CA VAL A 287 -5.58 27.83 54.07
C VAL A 287 -5.41 26.41 53.55
#